data_AF-A0A3D2EXQ7-F1
#
_entry.id   AF-A0A3D2EXQ7-F1
#
_cell.length_a   1.000
_cell.length_b   1.000
_cell.length_c   1.000
_cell.angle_alpha   90.00
_cell.angle_beta   90.00
_cell.angle_gamma   90.00
#
_symmetry.space_group_name_H-M   'P 1'
#
loop_
_entity.id
_entity.type
_entity.pdbx_description
1 polymer ?
#
loop_
_entity_poly.entity_id
_entity_poly.type
_entity_poly.pdbx_seq_one_letter_code
_entity_poly.pdbx_strand_id
1 'polypeptide(L)' 'MHKRLEPIIISSQTTIRDTMNVIENGVRNDPPAPWGIALVMENDQLAGIVTDGDIRRAILRGVSLENPTGYICS' A
#
# COMPACT_ATOMS: atom_id res chain seq x y z
N MET A 1 -7.68 -11.43 12.33
CA MET A 1 -6.67 -10.71 11.51
C MET A 1 -5.28 -11.03 12.06
N HIS A 2 -4.29 -11.27 11.20
CA HIS A 2 -2.93 -11.59 11.68
C HIS A 2 -2.24 -10.28 12.07
N LYS A 3 -1.89 -10.10 13.35
CA LYS A 3 -1.31 -8.83 13.89
C LYS A 3 -0.14 -8.24 13.09
N ARG A 4 0.61 -9.09 12.38
CA ARG A 4 1.74 -8.71 11.51
C ARG A 4 1.33 -7.94 10.26
N LEU A 5 0.08 -8.06 9.81
CA LEU A 5 -0.41 -7.47 8.57
C LEU A 5 -1.13 -6.14 8.80
N GLU A 6 -1.62 -5.89 10.02
CA GLU A 6 -2.34 -4.66 10.38
C GLU A 6 -1.61 -3.38 9.96
N PRO A 7 -0.29 -3.25 10.12
CA PRO A 7 0.42 -2.03 9.76
C PRO A 7 0.53 -1.75 8.26
N ILE A 8 0.25 -2.76 7.41
CA ILE A 8 0.33 -2.65 5.95
C ILE A 8 -1.04 -2.72 5.28
N ILE A 9 -2.13 -2.63 6.05
CA ILE A 9 -3.49 -2.55 5.51
C ILE A 9 -3.84 -1.09 5.24
N ILE A 10 -4.32 -0.82 4.03
CA ILE A 10 -4.77 0.49 3.55
C ILE A 10 -6.12 0.36 2.83
N SER A 11 -6.76 1.50 2.54
CA SER A 11 -7.94 1.56 1.67
C SER A 11 -7.54 1.97 0.25
N SER A 12 -8.42 1.77 -0.74
CA SER A 12 -8.20 2.25 -2.12
C SER A 12 -8.11 3.78 -2.21
N GLN A 13 -8.63 4.49 -1.20
CA GLN A 13 -8.63 5.95 -1.10
C GLN A 13 -7.35 6.51 -0.47
N THR A 14 -6.53 5.68 0.16
CA THR A 14 -5.22 6.09 0.69
C THR A 14 -4.38 6.64 -0.46
N THR A 15 -3.66 7.75 -0.25
CA THR A 15 -2.85 8.34 -1.32
C THR A 15 -1.67 7.43 -1.68
N ILE A 16 -1.16 7.55 -2.90
CA ILE A 16 0.07 6.85 -3.32
C ILE A 16 1.23 7.25 -2.38
N ARG A 17 1.34 8.52 -2.00
CA ARG A 17 2.34 9.01 -1.03
C ARG A 17 2.25 8.29 0.32
N ASP A 18 1.06 8.19 0.90
CA ASP A 18 0.89 7.52 2.19
C ASP A 18 1.13 6.02 2.07
N THR A 19 0.78 5.43 0.94
CA THR A 19 1.09 4.03 0.64
C THR A 19 2.59 3.78 0.59
N MET A 20 3.38 4.69 0.02
CA MET A 20 4.85 4.63 0.09
C MET A 20 5.35 4.65 1.54
N ASN A 21 4.79 5.52 2.39
CA ASN A 21 5.15 5.57 3.81
C ASN A 21 4.82 4.27 4.54
N VAL A 22 3.66 3.66 4.26
CA VAL A 22 3.26 2.36 4.82
C VAL A 22 4.25 1.26 4.43
N ILE A 23 4.58 1.19 3.13
CA ILE A 23 5.48 0.17 2.58
C ILE A 23 6.89 0.28 3.15
N GLU A 24 7.43 1.50 3.27
CA GLU A 24 8.76 1.76 3.82
C GLU A 24 8.85 1.40 5.31
N ASN A 25 7.79 1.66 6.08
CA ASN A 25 7.79 1.47 7.52
C ASN A 25 7.31 0.09 7.98
N GLY A 26 6.78 -0.75 7.07
CA GLY A 26 6.26 -2.09 7.37
C GLY A 26 7.19 -2.95 8.24
N VAL A 27 8.49 -2.96 7.91
CA VAL A 27 9.53 -3.72 8.62
C VAL A 27 9.89 -3.20 10.00
N ARG A 28 9.54 -1.94 10.30
CA ARG A 28 9.85 -1.27 11.58
C ARG A 28 8.77 -1.51 12.62
N ASN A 29 7.66 -2.14 12.25
CA ASN A 29 6.58 -2.48 13.17
C ASN A 29 6.94 -3.67 14.06
N ASP A 30 6.26 -3.80 15.19
CA ASP A 30 6.36 -4.94 16.09
C ASP A 30 4.98 -5.61 16.26
N PRO A 31 4.77 -6.84 15.75
CA PRO A 31 5.73 -7.65 15.00
C PRO A 31 5.95 -7.13 13.56
N PRO A 32 7.11 -7.40 12.92
CA PRO A 32 7.43 -6.87 11.61
C PRO A 32 6.51 -7.40 10.52
N ALA A 33 6.03 -6.45 9.70
CA ALA A 33 5.25 -6.72 8.50
C ALA A 33 6.17 -6.99 7.30
N PRO A 34 5.67 -7.67 6.25
CA PRO A 34 6.38 -7.77 4.97
C PRO A 34 6.78 -6.40 4.40
N TRP A 35 7.98 -6.32 3.82
CA TRP A 35 8.49 -5.11 3.17
C TRP A 35 8.02 -5.01 1.73
N GLY A 36 7.93 -3.78 1.19
CA GLY A 36 7.68 -3.57 -0.25
C GLY A 36 6.23 -3.78 -0.70
N ILE A 37 5.28 -3.98 0.23
CA ILE A 37 3.88 -4.33 -0.07
C ILE A 37 2.88 -3.67 0.89
N ALA A 38 1.75 -3.24 0.35
CA ALA A 38 0.54 -2.86 1.07
C ALA A 38 -0.65 -3.70 0.61
N LEU A 39 -1.53 -4.03 1.55
CA LEU A 39 -2.78 -4.75 1.31
C LEU A 39 -3.93 -3.75 1.21
N VAL A 40 -4.63 -3.73 0.08
CA VAL A 40 -5.79 -2.87 -0.12
C VAL A 40 -7.03 -3.64 0.33
N MET A 41 -7.67 -3.16 1.38
CA MET A 41 -8.88 -3.76 1.96
C MET A 41 -10.08 -2.86 1.71
N GLU A 42 -11.20 -3.46 1.31
CA GLU A 42 -12.49 -2.80 1.13
C GLU A 42 -13.59 -3.70 1.71
N ASN A 43 -14.47 -3.14 2.54
CA ASN A 43 -15.55 -3.89 3.20
C ASN A 43 -15.08 -5.19 3.88
N ASP A 44 -13.95 -5.14 4.60
CA ASP A 44 -13.28 -6.29 5.24
C ASP A 44 -12.84 -7.41 4.28
N GLN A 45 -12.77 -7.15 2.98
CA GLN A 45 -12.28 -8.07 1.96
C GLN A 45 -10.99 -7.53 1.32
N LEU A 46 -10.10 -8.44 0.94
CA LEU A 46 -8.89 -8.08 0.17
C LEU A 46 -9.31 -7.69 -1.25
N ALA A 47 -9.20 -6.41 -1.56
CA ALA A 47 -9.52 -5.86 -2.87
C ALA A 47 -8.33 -5.92 -3.84
N GLY A 48 -7.10 -5.88 -3.32
CA GLY A 48 -5.89 -5.98 -4.12
C GLY A 48 -4.62 -5.74 -3.32
N ILE A 49 -3.49 -5.62 -4.02
CA ILE A 49 -2.19 -5.31 -3.42
C ILE A 49 -1.49 -4.19 -4.18
N VAL A 50 -0.60 -3.48 -3.48
CA VAL A 50 0.26 -2.45 -4.08
C VAL A 50 1.69 -2.72 -3.66
N THR A 51 2.61 -2.66 -4.62
CA THR A 51 4.04 -2.89 -4.41
C THR A 51 4.87 -1.69 -4.88
N ASP A 52 6.16 -1.68 -4.54
CA ASP A 52 7.11 -0.72 -5.14
C ASP A 52 7.12 -0.76 -6.68
N GLY A 53 6.77 -1.89 -7.28
CA GLY A 53 6.62 -2.02 -8.73
C GLY A 53 5.48 -1.17 -9.28
N ASP A 54 4.34 -1.14 -8.60
CA ASP A 54 3.17 -0.35 -8.97
C ASP A 54 3.44 1.14 -8.79
N ILE A 55 3.99 1.52 -7.64
CA ILE A 55 4.41 2.90 -7.35
C ILE A 55 5.41 3.39 -8.38
N ARG A 56 6.46 2.61 -8.67
CA ARG A 56 7.45 2.96 -9.69
C ARG A 56 6.82 3.14 -11.06
N ARG A 57 5.91 2.23 -11.47
CA ARG A 57 5.20 2.35 -12.76
C ARG A 57 4.31 3.59 -12.80
N ALA A 58 3.66 3.95 -11.70
CA ALA A 58 2.82 5.15 -11.59
C ALA A 58 3.64 6.44 -11.73
N ILE A 59 4.77 6.53 -11.03
CA ILE A 59 5.71 7.65 -11.12
C ILE A 59 6.22 7.82 -12.56
N LEU A 60 6.63 6.73 -13.20
CA LEU A 60 7.10 6.76 -14.60
C LEU A 60 6.01 7.19 -15.60
N ARG A 61 4.73 7.03 -15.24
CA ARG A 61 3.58 7.47 -16.04
C ARG A 61 3.13 8.90 -15.71
N GLY A 62 3.77 9.58 -14.77
CA GLY A 62 3.40 10.93 -14.35
C GLY A 62 2.12 11.00 -13.51
N VAL A 63 1.72 9.90 -12.86
CA VAL A 63 0.59 9.89 -11.90
C VAL A 63 0.96 10.74 -10.69
N SER A 64 0.03 11.59 -10.21
CA SER A 64 0.27 12.39 -9.02
C SER A 64 0.33 11.50 -7.78
N LEU A 65 1.29 11.75 -6.90
CA LEU A 65 1.41 11.02 -5.62
C LEU A 65 0.22 11.30 -4.68
N GLU A 66 -0.55 12.36 -4.94
CA GLU A 66 -1.77 12.70 -4.21
C GLU A 66 -3.00 11.95 -4.76
N ASN A 67 -2.86 11.19 -5.87
CA ASN A 67 -3.95 10.35 -6.34
C ASN A 67 -4.19 9.18 -5.37
N PRO A 68 -5.44 8.69 -5.30
CA PRO A 68 -5.76 7.46 -4.59
C PRO A 68 -4.98 6.26 -5.12
N THR A 69 -4.55 5.38 -4.23
CA THR A 69 -3.81 4.15 -4.54
C THR A 69 -4.63 3.17 -5.39
N GLY A 70 -5.95 3.26 -5.36
CA GLY A 70 -6.82 2.51 -6.28
C GLY A 70 -6.51 2.72 -7.77
N TYR A 71 -5.82 3.80 -8.16
CA TYR A 71 -5.38 4.04 -9.54
C TYR A 71 -4.26 3.09 -10.00
N ILE A 72 -3.52 2.53 -9.03
CA ILE A 72 -2.29 1.77 -9.28
C ILE A 72 -2.36 0.37 -8.64
N CYS A 73 -3.43 0.08 -7.91
CA CYS A 73 -3.68 -1.23 -7.31
C CYS A 73 -3.94 -2.27 -8.40
N SER A 74 -3.28 -3.43 -8.26
CA SER A 74 -3.50 -4.61 -9.11
C SER A 74 -4.34 -5.65 -8.41
#